data_AF-A0A956CGT3-F1
#
_entry.id   AF-A0A956CGT3-F1
#
_cell.length_a   1.000
_cell.length_b   1.000
_cell.length_c   1.000
_cell.angle_alpha   90.00
_cell.angle_beta   90.00
_cell.angle_gamma   90.00
#
_symmetry.space_group_name_H-M   'P 1'
#
loop_
_entity.id
_entity.type
_entity.pdbx_description
1 polymer ?
#
loop_
_entity_poly.entity_id
_entity_poly.type
_entity_poly.pdbx_seq_one_letter_code
_entity_poly.pdbx_strand_id
1 'polypeptide(L)'
;MGADAFVAFYGVRFEIDEEADDFELFEDESHETIRRAHGADLDTYFGRLTDGEPHFLLVGKELSVLGVENDPDCVVSDAEFARVQTETRKKLAVAGFSDEPALHLRLDAQY
;
A
#
# COMPACT_ATOMS: atom_id res chain seq x y z
N MET A 1 -8.23 -18.54 6.13
CA MET A 1 -8.63 -17.70 7.26
C MET A 1 -7.46 -16.76 7.48
N GLY A 2 -7.59 -15.50 7.10
CA GLY A 2 -6.53 -14.51 7.36
C GLY A 2 -6.74 -13.95 8.76
N ALA A 3 -5.68 -13.83 9.55
CA ALA A 3 -5.76 -13.15 10.83
C ALA A 3 -5.93 -11.64 10.63
N ASP A 4 -6.57 -10.96 11.58
CA ASP A 4 -6.66 -9.51 11.58
C ASP A 4 -5.26 -8.88 11.48
N ALA A 5 -5.09 -7.96 10.54
CA ALA A 5 -3.85 -7.26 10.27
C ALA A 5 -4.08 -5.74 10.30
N PHE A 6 -3.10 -4.97 10.71
CA PHE A 6 -3.11 -3.52 10.63
C PHE A 6 -1.93 -3.04 9.80
N VAL A 7 -2.21 -2.42 8.67
CA VAL A 7 -1.23 -1.97 7.69
C VAL A 7 -0.89 -0.49 7.94
N ALA A 8 0.39 -0.22 8.19
CA ALA A 8 0.94 1.12 8.25
C ALA A 8 1.78 1.38 6.98
N PHE A 9 1.38 2.35 6.18
CA PHE A 9 1.94 2.56 4.85
C PHE A 9 2.04 4.05 4.53
N TYR A 10 3.14 4.50 3.94
CA TYR A 10 3.27 5.89 3.47
C TYR A 10 3.34 5.92 1.95
N GLY A 11 2.35 6.56 1.31
CA GLY A 11 2.25 6.55 -0.15
C GLY A 11 0.95 7.09 -0.70
N VAL A 12 0.65 6.72 -1.94
CA VAL A 12 -0.59 7.07 -2.65
C VAL A 12 -1.55 5.89 -2.63
N ARG A 13 -2.85 6.18 -2.67
CA ARG A 13 -3.92 5.17 -2.67
C ARG A 13 -4.75 5.30 -3.94
N PHE A 14 -4.94 4.18 -4.62
CA PHE A 14 -5.87 4.05 -5.73
C PHE A 14 -7.06 3.21 -5.29
N GLU A 15 -8.26 3.62 -5.69
CA GLU A 15 -9.45 2.78 -5.62
C GLU A 15 -9.52 1.98 -6.91
N ILE A 16 -9.74 0.68 -6.78
CA ILE A 16 -9.78 -0.27 -7.88
C ILE A 16 -11.23 -0.76 -7.99
N ASP A 17 -11.76 -0.64 -9.20
CA ASP A 17 -13.08 -1.17 -9.56
C ASP A 17 -12.97 -2.67 -9.82
N GLU A 18 -13.77 -3.47 -9.13
CA GLU A 18 -13.80 -4.93 -9.30
C GLU A 18 -14.45 -5.37 -10.61
N GLU A 19 -15.23 -4.49 -11.25
CA GLU A 19 -15.84 -4.74 -12.55
C GLU A 19 -14.92 -4.36 -13.72
N ALA A 20 -13.71 -3.84 -13.44
CA ALA A 20 -12.76 -3.47 -14.47
C ALA A 20 -12.15 -4.71 -15.16
N ASP A 21 -11.98 -4.64 -16.49
CA ASP A 21 -11.40 -5.72 -17.30
C ASP A 21 -9.97 -6.12 -16.88
N ASP A 22 -9.27 -5.26 -16.13
CA ASP A 22 -7.88 -5.44 -15.69
C ASP A 22 -7.75 -5.81 -14.20
N PHE A 23 -8.87 -6.04 -13.49
CA PHE A 23 -8.86 -6.37 -12.07
C PHE A 23 -7.96 -7.56 -11.71
N GLU A 24 -8.05 -8.65 -12.48
CA GLU A 24 -7.23 -9.86 -12.31
C GLU A 24 -5.73 -9.57 -12.39
N LEU A 25 -5.32 -8.52 -13.11
CA LEU A 25 -3.91 -8.14 -13.19
C LEU A 25 -3.38 -7.55 -11.88
N PHE A 26 -4.23 -6.98 -11.02
CA PHE A 26 -3.82 -6.53 -9.70
C PHE A 26 -3.60 -7.70 -8.74
N GLU A 27 -4.45 -8.72 -8.80
CA GLU A 27 -4.31 -9.94 -7.99
C GLU A 27 -3.03 -10.71 -8.33
N ASP A 28 -2.69 -10.78 -9.61
CA ASP A 28 -1.47 -11.45 -10.11
C ASP A 28 -0.21 -10.55 -10.09
N GLU A 29 -0.28 -9.37 -9.46
CA GLU A 29 0.81 -8.37 -9.41
C GLU A 29 1.37 -7.96 -10.79
N SER A 30 0.58 -8.15 -11.84
CA SER A 30 1.01 -7.99 -13.24
C SER A 30 0.53 -6.67 -13.88
N HIS A 31 -0.32 -5.92 -13.17
CA HIS A 31 -0.83 -4.63 -13.59
C HIS A 31 0.31 -3.61 -13.81
N GLU A 32 0.16 -2.72 -14.79
CA GLU A 32 1.22 -1.76 -15.15
C GLU A 32 1.60 -0.85 -13.97
N THR A 33 0.62 -0.43 -13.17
CA THR A 33 0.84 0.36 -11.94
C THR A 33 1.79 -0.33 -10.96
N ILE A 34 1.62 -1.64 -10.75
CA ILE A 34 2.46 -2.43 -9.83
C ILE A 34 3.87 -2.56 -10.41
N ARG A 35 3.99 -2.86 -11.71
CA ARG A 35 5.30 -2.94 -12.39
C ARG A 35 6.05 -1.61 -12.36
N ARG A 36 5.36 -0.48 -12.55
CA ARG A 36 5.95 0.86 -12.45
C ARG A 36 6.43 1.16 -11.03
N ALA A 37 5.64 0.78 -10.01
CA ALA A 37 6.02 0.91 -8.61
C ALA A 37 7.29 0.12 -8.30
N HIS A 38 7.29 -1.19 -8.62
CA HIS A 38 8.45 -2.06 -8.41
C HIS A 38 9.69 -1.58 -9.19
N GLY A 39 9.49 -1.09 -10.42
CA GLY A 39 10.57 -0.50 -11.23
C GLY A 39 11.22 0.74 -10.61
N ALA A 40 10.55 1.40 -9.66
CA ALA A 40 11.06 2.53 -8.89
C ALA A 40 11.42 2.16 -7.44
N ASP A 41 11.49 0.87 -7.12
CA ASP A 41 11.81 0.35 -5.78
C ASP A 41 10.80 0.85 -4.71
N LEU A 42 9.52 0.89 -5.09
CA LEU A 42 8.39 1.16 -4.21
C LEU A 42 7.69 -0.15 -3.83
N ASP A 43 7.19 -0.19 -2.60
CA ASP A 43 6.33 -1.26 -2.11
C ASP A 43 4.90 -1.07 -2.64
N THR A 44 4.16 -2.18 -2.74
CA THR A 44 2.75 -2.20 -3.13
C THR A 44 1.94 -3.05 -2.17
N TYR A 45 0.74 -2.58 -1.80
CA TYR A 45 -0.19 -3.37 -0.99
C TYR A 45 -1.57 -3.32 -1.65
N PHE A 46 -2.05 -4.48 -2.10
CA PHE A 46 -3.37 -4.66 -2.69
C PHE A 46 -4.29 -5.33 -1.69
N GLY A 47 -5.50 -4.81 -1.52
CA GLY A 47 -6.48 -5.38 -0.60
C GLY A 47 -7.85 -4.75 -0.70
N ARG A 48 -8.71 -5.10 0.25
CA ARG A 48 -10.07 -4.56 0.42
C ARG A 48 -10.35 -4.33 1.90
N LEU A 49 -11.30 -3.46 2.23
CA LEU A 49 -11.64 -3.17 3.64
C LEU A 49 -12.50 -4.24 4.28
N THR A 50 -13.62 -4.51 3.62
CA THR A 50 -14.68 -5.41 4.06
C THR A 50 -15.34 -6.00 2.82
N ASP A 51 -16.13 -7.05 2.99
CA ASP A 51 -16.93 -7.59 1.90
C ASP A 51 -17.89 -6.52 1.36
N GLY A 52 -17.76 -6.21 0.07
CA GLY A 52 -18.59 -5.22 -0.64
C GLY A 52 -18.03 -3.79 -0.65
N GLU A 53 -16.87 -3.54 -0.06
CA GLU A 53 -16.15 -2.28 -0.26
C GLU A 53 -15.13 -2.37 -1.41
N PRO A 54 -14.83 -1.24 -2.10
CA PRO A 54 -13.91 -1.24 -3.22
C PRO A 54 -12.53 -1.76 -2.84
N HIS A 55 -11.93 -2.52 -3.76
CA HIS A 55 -10.53 -2.86 -3.69
C HIS A 55 -9.68 -1.59 -3.77
N PHE A 56 -8.46 -1.68 -3.25
CA PHE A 56 -7.52 -0.58 -3.29
C PHE A 56 -6.11 -1.09 -3.52
N LEU A 57 -5.28 -0.21 -4.09
CA LEU A 57 -3.85 -0.38 -4.19
C LEU A 57 -3.15 0.77 -3.48
N LEU A 58 -2.27 0.44 -2.54
CA LEU A 58 -1.30 1.38 -1.99
C LEU A 58 0.02 1.24 -2.75
N VAL A 59 0.63 2.38 -3.07
CA VAL A 59 1.95 2.45 -3.72
C VAL A 59 2.83 3.44 -2.97
N GLY A 60 4.00 2.99 -2.52
CA GLY A 60 4.85 3.83 -1.66
C GLY A 60 5.87 3.04 -0.85
N LYS A 61 5.86 3.24 0.47
CA LYS A 61 6.70 2.53 1.43
C LYS A 61 5.81 1.88 2.49
N GLU A 62 5.93 0.57 2.63
CA GLU A 62 5.37 -0.14 3.78
C GLU A 62 6.21 0.15 5.02
N LEU A 63 5.56 0.59 6.09
CA LEU A 63 6.21 0.84 7.38
C LEU A 63 6.18 -0.41 8.24
N SER A 64 5.02 -1.07 8.31
CA SER A 64 4.83 -2.37 8.96
C SER A 64 3.42 -2.90 8.67
N VAL A 65 3.28 -4.22 8.71
CA VAL A 65 2.00 -4.90 8.90
C VAL A 65 2.01 -5.42 10.33
N LEU A 66 1.10 -4.93 11.15
CA LEU A 66 0.89 -5.38 12.51
C LEU A 66 -0.18 -6.47 12.53
N GLY A 67 -0.16 -7.37 13.49
CA GLY A 67 -1.22 -8.38 13.62
C GLY A 67 -0.77 -9.59 14.39
N VAL A 68 -1.70 -10.53 14.63
CA VAL A 68 -1.39 -11.75 15.38
C VAL A 68 -0.32 -12.59 14.68
N GLU A 69 -0.31 -12.57 13.35
CA GLU A 69 0.66 -13.27 12.52
C GLU A 69 1.82 -12.39 12.04
N ASN A 70 1.79 -11.09 12.35
CA ASN A 70 2.78 -10.11 11.89
C ASN A 70 3.47 -9.42 13.09
N ASP A 71 3.99 -8.22 12.89
CA ASP A 71 4.71 -7.50 13.93
C ASP A 71 3.76 -7.14 15.09
N PRO A 72 4.20 -7.29 16.35
CA PRO A 72 3.39 -6.91 17.51
C PRO A 72 3.34 -5.38 17.71
N ASP A 73 4.37 -4.67 17.24
CA ASP A 73 4.48 -3.21 17.28
C ASP A 73 5.42 -2.68 16.19
N CYS A 74 5.26 -1.40 15.86
CA CYS A 74 6.12 -0.68 14.93
C CYS A 74 6.45 0.69 15.53
N VAL A 75 7.73 1.04 15.55
CA VAL A 75 8.21 2.34 16.00
C VAL A 75 9.03 2.95 14.88
N VAL A 76 8.55 4.09 14.36
CA VAL A 76 9.28 4.90 13.39
C VAL A 76 9.60 6.23 14.04
N SER A 77 10.90 6.54 14.16
CA SER A 77 11.32 7.83 14.71
C SER A 77 11.00 8.98 13.75
N ASP A 78 10.88 10.22 14.26
CA ASP A 78 10.65 11.40 13.41
C ASP A 78 11.70 11.55 12.29
N ALA A 79 12.97 11.29 12.61
CA ALA A 79 14.08 11.38 11.66
C ALA A 79 13.99 10.31 10.56
N GLU A 80 13.61 9.10 10.95
CA GLU A 80 13.40 7.99 10.03
C GLU A 80 12.16 8.21 9.16
N PHE A 81 11.07 8.68 9.75
CA PHE A 81 9.84 8.97 9.03
C PHE A 81 10.07 10.10 8.01
N ALA A 82 10.74 11.18 8.39
CA ALA A 82 11.06 12.27 7.46
C ALA A 82 11.95 11.78 6.29
N ARG A 83 12.86 10.84 6.56
CA ARG A 83 13.66 10.19 5.52
C ARG A 83 12.80 9.35 4.58
N VAL A 84 11.94 8.49 5.11
CA VAL A 84 10.98 7.70 4.34
C VAL A 84 10.13 8.62 3.47
N GLN A 85 9.56 9.69 4.03
CA GLN A 85 8.75 10.64 3.27
C GLN A 85 9.51 11.24 2.07
N THR A 86 10.76 11.64 2.29
CA THR A 86 11.59 12.25 1.26
C THR A 86 11.96 11.26 0.16
N GLU A 87 12.36 10.04 0.53
CA GLU A 87 12.74 8.99 -0.41
C GLU A 87 11.52 8.51 -1.22
N THR A 88 10.40 8.23 -0.55
CA THR A 88 9.16 7.79 -1.21
C THR A 88 8.62 8.84 -2.17
N ARG A 89 8.60 10.13 -1.80
CA ARG A 89 8.17 11.21 -2.71
C ARG A 89 9.01 11.26 -3.98
N LYS A 90 10.33 11.10 -3.86
CA LYS A 90 11.23 11.07 -5.02
C LYS A 90 10.95 9.87 -5.91
N LYS A 91 10.81 8.68 -5.33
CA LYS A 91 10.52 7.44 -6.06
C LYS A 91 9.16 7.49 -6.76
N LEU A 92 8.12 7.99 -6.08
CA LEU A 92 6.79 8.22 -6.66
C LEU A 92 6.86 9.15 -7.87
N ALA A 93 7.58 10.27 -7.75
CA ALA A 93 7.76 11.21 -8.86
C ALA A 93 8.50 10.59 -10.06
N VAL A 94 9.55 9.78 -9.81
CA VAL A 94 10.27 9.05 -10.87
C VAL A 94 9.39 8.01 -11.56
N ALA A 95 8.52 7.33 -10.80
CA ALA A 95 7.56 6.36 -11.32
C ALA A 95 6.37 7.00 -12.06
N GLY A 96 6.23 8.34 -12.00
CA GLY A 96 5.16 9.08 -12.66
C GLY A 96 3.86 9.16 -11.86
N PHE A 97 3.88 8.87 -10.56
CA PHE A 97 2.74 9.09 -9.68
C PHE A 97 2.67 10.55 -9.24
N SER A 98 1.51 11.19 -9.49
CA SER A 98 1.30 12.62 -9.25
C SER A 98 0.50 12.94 -7.99
N ASP A 99 -0.15 11.94 -7.39
CA ASP A 99 -0.98 12.15 -6.21
C ASP A 99 -0.14 12.49 -4.97
N GLU A 100 -0.71 13.27 -4.07
CA GLU A 100 -0.04 13.67 -2.84
C GLU A 100 0.06 12.47 -1.88
N PRO A 101 1.27 12.03 -1.48
CA PRO A 101 1.41 10.88 -0.60
C PRO A 101 1.02 11.23 0.84
N ALA A 102 0.36 10.27 1.50
CA ALA A 102 -0.12 10.36 2.87
C ALA A 102 0.27 9.13 3.68
N LEU A 103 0.18 9.24 5.01
CA LEU A 103 0.25 8.09 5.91
C LEU A 103 -1.12 7.41 5.95
N HIS A 104 -1.17 6.17 5.49
CA HIS A 104 -2.32 5.28 5.54
C HIS A 104 -2.14 4.31 6.71
N LEU A 105 -3.11 4.31 7.61
CA LEU A 105 -3.18 3.44 8.77
C LEU A 105 -4.50 2.68 8.67
N ARG A 106 -4.44 1.36 8.49
CA ARG A 106 -5.64 0.57 8.17
C ARG A 106 -5.70 -0.72 8.94
N LEU A 107 -6.84 -1.00 9.54
CA LEU A 107 -7.17 -2.33 10.04
C LEU A 107 -7.85 -3.12 8.91
N ASP A 108 -7.29 -4.27 8.59
CA ASP A 108 -7.88 -5.35 7.79
C ASP A 108 -8.36 -6.42 8.76
N ALA A 109 -9.65 -6.43 9.04
CA ALA A 109 -10.27 -7.37 9.98
C ALA A 109 -11.35 -8.18 9.27
N GLN A 110 -11.32 -9.51 9.43
CA GLN A 110 -12.33 -10.41 8.85
C GLN A 110 -13.46 -10.62 9.87
N TYR A 111 -14.64 -10.04 9.62
CA TYR A 111 -15.86 -10.26 10.41
C TYR A 111 -16.85 -11.20 9.73
#